data_AF-A0A5B0SVM3-F1
#
_entry.id   AF-A0A5B0SVM3-F1
#
_cell.length_a   1.000
_cell.length_b   1.000
_cell.length_c   1.000
_cell.angle_alpha   90.00
_cell.angle_beta   90.00
_cell.angle_gamma   90.00
#
_symmetry.space_group_name_H-M   'P 1'
#
loop_
_entity.id
_entity.type
_entity.pdbx_description
1 polymer ?
#
loop_
_entity_poly.entity_id
_entity_poly.type
_entity_poly.pdbx_seq_one_letter_code
_entity_poly.pdbx_strand_id
1 'polypeptide(L)'
;MARFLDTESTGLSPVHNALLEIAVIGDSGEVVFHSLINPGPAFTCWPDAETIHGITPEMVATAPLLSEVSEQIKESVRDEDVIIYNAAFDKGFLGELLSTARSVQCCMQAWSDHRQSSRWYSLAIAAAAIHFQWPGTQHRAKADALACRAVWQYLHNPAERERVDLITRQQNIAIEANRALASAEREKQQQFERHSRSVSAFLAVWWERRNPSRHWATGLPVRQANEEFANIFFGMPLKLIRLEDQTDRVYKRRSDIPTDLKAANWFCKEVWFQAELQPVAAYVGKKTGWLLYSKSENDRLRAKYPLRFASVSRDNEFVVLPRSGLKKCGLTDTIINQLTPVAERRNQHTGDWYYVYRYARAELPNQEKAMFAVGYCWQNDTDAIPQ
;
A
#
# COMPACT_ATOMS: atom_id res chain seq x y z
N MET A 1 27.36 8.86 -45.32
CA MET A 1 27.17 8.38 -43.93
C MET A 1 27.91 9.34 -43.00
N ALA A 2 27.62 9.30 -41.70
CA ALA A 2 28.30 10.14 -40.73
C ALA A 2 29.55 9.44 -40.18
N ARG A 3 30.64 10.20 -39.97
CA ARG A 3 31.85 9.77 -39.27
C ARG A 3 32.04 10.65 -38.05
N PHE A 4 32.27 10.06 -36.90
CA PHE A 4 32.48 10.77 -35.65
C PHE A 4 33.95 10.71 -35.30
N LEU A 5 34.59 11.86 -35.21
CA LEU A 5 36.02 11.97 -35.04
C LEU A 5 36.34 12.73 -33.75
N ASP A 6 37.38 12.26 -33.08
CA ASP A 6 37.95 12.94 -31.92
C ASP A 6 39.47 12.68 -31.87
N THR A 7 40.21 13.60 -31.25
CA THR A 7 41.66 13.53 -31.11
C THR A 7 42.14 13.87 -29.70
N GLU A 8 43.22 13.21 -29.29
CA GLU A 8 44.00 13.60 -28.11
C GLU A 8 45.35 14.15 -28.56
N SER A 9 45.92 15.08 -27.81
CA SER A 9 47.13 15.81 -28.20
C SER A 9 47.99 16.18 -27.00
N THR A 10 49.24 16.56 -27.23
CA THR A 10 50.18 16.99 -26.18
C THR A 10 49.81 18.33 -25.54
N GLY A 11 48.78 19.03 -26.02
CA GLY A 11 48.31 20.32 -25.52
C GLY A 11 47.37 21.01 -26.52
N LEU A 12 46.99 22.26 -26.24
CA LEU A 12 45.85 22.88 -26.94
C LEU A 12 46.18 23.62 -28.24
N SER A 13 47.45 23.79 -28.60
CA SER A 13 47.87 24.60 -29.75
C SER A 13 48.44 23.74 -30.87
N PRO A 14 47.82 23.68 -32.07
CA PRO A 14 48.37 22.91 -33.19
C PRO A 14 49.72 23.43 -33.70
N VAL A 15 50.11 24.66 -33.33
CA VAL A 15 51.42 25.24 -33.69
C VAL A 15 52.53 24.72 -32.76
N HIS A 16 52.20 24.38 -31.52
CA HIS A 16 53.18 24.03 -30.48
C HIS A 16 53.02 22.61 -29.92
N ASN A 17 51.95 21.91 -30.31
CA ASN A 17 51.59 20.58 -29.81
C ASN A 17 51.40 19.62 -30.98
N ALA A 18 51.35 18.33 -30.66
CA ALA A 18 51.21 17.24 -31.61
C ALA A 18 50.10 16.28 -31.20
N LEU A 19 49.58 15.53 -32.17
CA LEU A 19 48.57 14.49 -31.93
C LEU A 19 49.18 13.27 -31.24
N LEU A 20 48.37 12.66 -30.36
CA LEU A 20 48.72 11.47 -29.57
C LEU A 20 47.75 10.31 -29.83
N GLU A 21 46.48 10.60 -30.11
CA GLU A 21 45.47 9.60 -30.43
C GLU A 21 44.46 10.19 -31.41
N ILE A 22 43.93 9.36 -32.29
CA ILE A 22 42.82 9.70 -33.17
C ILE A 22 41.88 8.51 -33.26
N ALA A 23 40.58 8.78 -33.22
CA ALA A 23 39.56 7.78 -33.47
C ALA A 23 38.53 8.32 -34.47
N VAL A 24 38.08 7.44 -35.36
CA VAL A 24 37.00 7.66 -36.31
C VAL A 24 35.99 6.54 -36.15
N ILE A 25 34.77 6.90 -35.78
CA ILE A 25 33.66 5.99 -35.50
C ILE A 25 32.60 6.17 -36.58
N GLY A 26 32.05 5.07 -37.08
CA GLY A 26 30.99 5.11 -38.08
C GLY A 26 29.61 5.32 -37.44
N ASP A 27 28.61 5.55 -38.28
CA ASP A 27 27.26 5.83 -37.82
C ASP A 27 26.61 4.66 -37.07
N SER A 28 27.03 3.42 -37.30
CA SER A 28 26.56 2.26 -36.52
C SER A 28 27.28 2.11 -35.16
N GLY A 29 28.36 2.86 -34.94
CA GLY A 29 29.21 2.80 -33.75
C GLY A 29 30.45 1.92 -33.93
N GLU A 30 30.69 1.42 -35.12
CA GLU A 30 31.88 0.64 -35.46
C GLU A 30 33.13 1.53 -35.49
N VAL A 31 34.27 0.95 -35.09
CA VAL A 31 35.56 1.64 -35.19
C VAL A 31 36.06 1.53 -36.63
N VAL A 32 36.16 2.66 -37.30
CA VAL A 32 36.60 2.78 -38.71
C VAL A 32 38.12 2.91 -38.76
N PHE A 33 38.64 3.77 -37.89
CA PHE A 33 40.06 3.99 -37.71
C PHE A 33 40.31 4.36 -36.25
N HIS A 34 41.37 3.82 -35.66
CA HIS A 34 41.80 4.17 -34.31
C HIS A 34 43.29 3.88 -34.19
N SER A 35 44.07 4.88 -33.82
CA SER A 35 45.51 4.75 -33.66
C SER A 35 46.03 5.69 -32.58
N LEU A 36 47.00 5.21 -31.80
CA LEU A 36 47.94 6.10 -31.13
C LEU A 36 48.89 6.68 -32.17
N ILE A 37 49.42 7.86 -31.90
CA ILE A 37 50.30 8.60 -32.80
C ILE A 37 51.56 8.99 -32.02
N ASN A 38 52.71 8.68 -32.60
CA ASN A 38 53.98 9.16 -32.10
C ASN A 38 54.14 10.65 -32.47
N PRO A 39 54.25 11.56 -31.50
CA PRO A 39 54.35 13.00 -31.75
C PRO A 39 55.73 13.41 -32.33
N GLY A 40 56.70 12.49 -32.35
CA GLY A 40 58.06 12.72 -32.80
C GLY A 40 59.02 13.10 -31.66
N PRO A 41 60.33 13.14 -31.94
CA PRO A 41 61.37 13.22 -30.91
C PRO A 41 61.41 14.56 -30.16
N ALA A 42 60.74 15.61 -30.68
CA ALA A 42 60.66 16.91 -30.01
C ALA A 42 59.72 16.93 -28.79
N PHE A 43 58.83 15.93 -28.68
CA PHE A 43 57.82 15.87 -27.62
C PHE A 43 58.16 14.72 -26.67
N THR A 44 58.76 15.05 -25.54
CA THR A 44 59.23 14.05 -24.55
C THR A 44 58.34 13.95 -23.31
N CYS A 45 57.47 14.94 -23.04
CA CYS A 45 56.45 14.88 -21.98
C CYS A 45 55.31 15.90 -22.23
N TRP A 46 54.16 15.67 -21.60
CA TRP A 46 52.95 16.54 -21.66
C TRP A 46 52.08 16.38 -20.40
N PRO A 47 52.58 16.75 -19.21
CA PRO A 47 51.96 16.37 -17.93
C PRO A 47 50.51 16.84 -17.77
N ASP A 48 50.17 18.04 -18.27
CA ASP A 48 48.81 18.58 -18.18
C ASP A 48 47.82 17.77 -19.02
N ALA A 49 48.21 17.41 -20.25
CA ALA A 49 47.38 16.60 -21.15
C ALA A 49 47.31 15.15 -20.67
N GLU A 50 48.43 14.58 -20.21
CA GLU A 50 48.50 13.22 -19.65
C GLU A 50 47.60 13.06 -18.42
N THR A 51 47.50 14.08 -17.57
CA THR A 51 46.58 14.06 -16.43
C THR A 51 45.11 13.93 -16.85
N ILE A 52 44.76 14.40 -18.05
CA ILE A 52 43.40 14.39 -18.59
C ILE A 52 43.12 13.07 -19.32
N HIS A 53 43.93 12.73 -20.33
CA HIS A 53 43.68 11.59 -21.22
C HIS A 53 44.44 10.31 -20.85
N GLY A 54 45.45 10.40 -19.96
CA GLY A 54 46.23 9.26 -19.48
C GLY A 54 47.12 8.59 -20.52
N ILE A 55 47.53 9.31 -21.58
CA ILE A 55 48.42 8.80 -22.63
C ILE A 55 49.83 9.21 -22.24
N THR A 56 50.68 8.24 -21.94
CA THR A 56 52.06 8.50 -21.52
C THR A 56 53.02 8.48 -22.73
N PRO A 57 54.23 9.07 -22.62
CA PRO A 57 55.25 8.98 -23.67
C PRO A 57 55.58 7.53 -24.08
N GLU A 58 55.58 6.60 -23.14
CA GLU A 58 55.87 5.18 -23.39
C GLU A 58 54.79 4.52 -24.25
N MET A 59 53.53 4.92 -24.10
CA MET A 59 52.41 4.38 -24.89
C MET A 59 52.53 4.74 -26.37
N VAL A 60 53.09 5.91 -26.69
CA VAL A 60 53.19 6.41 -28.08
C VAL A 60 54.59 6.22 -28.69
N ALA A 61 55.59 5.79 -27.91
CA ALA A 61 56.98 5.66 -28.37
C ALA A 61 57.15 4.72 -29.59
N THR A 62 56.32 3.67 -29.66
CA THR A 62 56.34 2.69 -30.77
C THR A 62 55.14 2.84 -31.72
N ALA A 63 54.29 3.83 -31.49
CA ALA A 63 53.16 4.14 -32.35
C ALA A 63 53.64 4.73 -33.69
N PRO A 64 52.84 4.65 -34.76
CA PRO A 64 53.19 5.26 -36.04
C PRO A 64 53.20 6.79 -35.94
N LEU A 65 54.02 7.43 -36.77
CA LEU A 65 53.96 8.87 -37.01
C LEU A 65 52.67 9.23 -37.76
N LEU A 66 52.18 10.46 -37.58
CA LEU A 66 50.99 10.94 -38.28
C LEU A 66 51.10 10.81 -39.81
N SER A 67 52.30 11.01 -40.37
CA SER A 67 52.55 10.87 -41.81
C SER A 67 52.34 9.43 -42.30
N GLU A 68 52.63 8.42 -41.47
CA GLU A 68 52.52 7.00 -41.84
C GLU A 68 51.08 6.52 -41.91
N VAL A 69 50.17 7.17 -41.16
CA VAL A 69 48.73 6.85 -41.15
C VAL A 69 47.88 7.88 -41.88
N SER A 70 48.48 8.91 -42.47
CA SER A 70 47.77 10.03 -43.11
C SER A 70 46.79 9.61 -44.20
N GLU A 71 47.17 8.64 -45.05
CA GLU A 71 46.30 8.12 -46.11
C GLU A 71 45.15 7.28 -45.56
N GLN A 72 45.36 6.54 -44.45
CA GLN A 72 44.29 5.80 -43.77
C GLN A 72 43.27 6.75 -43.15
N ILE A 73 43.74 7.87 -42.56
CA ILE A 73 42.87 8.92 -42.01
C ILE A 73 42.02 9.52 -43.13
N LYS A 74 42.64 9.96 -44.23
CA LYS A 74 41.91 10.52 -45.38
C LYS A 74 40.88 9.53 -45.92
N GLU A 75 41.24 8.26 -46.05
CA GLU A 75 40.30 7.24 -46.53
C GLU A 75 39.14 7.02 -45.55
N SER A 76 39.39 7.06 -44.24
CA SER A 76 38.33 6.88 -43.22
C SER A 76 37.27 7.97 -43.22
N VAL A 77 37.57 9.15 -43.79
CA VAL A 77 36.66 10.31 -43.85
C VAL A 77 36.19 10.65 -45.27
N ARG A 78 36.70 9.97 -46.30
CA ARG A 78 36.48 10.31 -47.70
C ARG A 78 35.00 10.34 -48.08
N ASP A 79 34.54 11.44 -48.66
CA ASP A 79 33.18 11.66 -49.13
C ASP A 79 32.09 11.49 -48.06
N GLU A 80 32.46 11.48 -46.77
CA GLU A 80 31.57 11.36 -45.62
C GLU A 80 31.36 12.70 -44.90
N ASP A 81 30.26 12.81 -44.16
CA ASP A 81 30.04 13.93 -43.25
C ASP A 81 30.77 13.65 -41.94
N VAL A 82 31.79 14.45 -41.61
CA VAL A 82 32.59 14.29 -40.39
C VAL A 82 32.03 15.19 -39.30
N ILE A 83 31.61 14.59 -38.20
CA ILE A 83 31.06 15.26 -37.03
C ILE A 83 32.11 15.18 -35.92
N ILE A 84 32.47 16.35 -35.39
CA ILE A 84 33.44 16.48 -34.30
C ILE A 84 32.80 17.33 -33.21
N TYR A 85 33.03 17.00 -31.94
CA TYR A 85 32.39 17.76 -30.88
C TYR A 85 32.85 19.21 -30.87
N ASN A 86 34.15 19.45 -30.74
CA ASN A 86 34.74 20.78 -30.87
C ASN A 86 35.53 20.91 -32.19
N ALA A 87 34.83 20.91 -33.33
CA ALA A 87 35.45 20.80 -34.66
C ALA A 87 36.58 21.81 -34.95
N ALA A 88 36.57 23.01 -34.34
CA ALA A 88 37.64 23.99 -34.54
C ALA A 88 38.99 23.51 -34.01
N PHE A 89 38.99 22.75 -32.90
CA PHE A 89 40.18 22.20 -32.27
C PHE A 89 40.84 21.14 -33.18
N ASP A 90 40.11 20.08 -33.51
CA ASP A 90 40.61 18.96 -34.31
C ASP A 90 40.99 19.38 -35.73
N LYS A 91 40.23 20.33 -36.33
CA LYS A 91 40.61 20.94 -37.62
C LYS A 91 41.98 21.60 -37.57
N GLY A 92 42.33 22.21 -36.44
CA GLY A 92 43.65 22.83 -36.24
C GLY A 92 44.79 21.82 -36.33
N PHE A 93 44.60 20.61 -35.81
CA PHE A 93 45.61 19.55 -35.84
C PHE A 93 45.61 18.75 -37.15
N LEU A 94 44.43 18.47 -37.71
CA LEU A 94 44.30 17.58 -38.86
C LEU A 94 44.43 18.30 -40.20
N GLY A 95 44.00 19.56 -40.30
CA GLY A 95 44.12 20.39 -41.51
C GLY A 95 43.70 19.64 -42.79
N GLU A 96 44.66 19.51 -43.72
CA GLU A 96 44.49 18.85 -45.03
C GLU A 96 44.10 17.36 -44.94
N LEU A 97 44.28 16.69 -43.80
CA LEU A 97 43.84 15.30 -43.63
C LEU A 97 42.31 15.16 -43.69
N LEU A 98 41.57 16.24 -43.41
CA LEU A 98 40.11 16.30 -43.52
C LEU A 98 39.62 16.81 -44.89
N SER A 99 40.51 17.14 -45.82
CA SER A 99 40.15 17.72 -47.14
C SER A 99 39.31 16.79 -48.02
N THR A 100 39.40 15.48 -47.79
CA THR A 100 38.63 14.47 -48.52
C THR A 100 37.23 14.25 -47.95
N ALA A 101 36.92 14.84 -46.78
CA ALA A 101 35.59 14.79 -46.21
C ALA A 101 34.60 15.62 -47.03
N ARG A 102 33.35 15.15 -47.11
CA ARG A 102 32.26 15.91 -47.74
C ARG A 102 31.95 17.18 -46.98
N SER A 103 31.91 17.08 -45.65
CA SER A 103 31.71 18.22 -44.76
C SER A 103 32.34 17.94 -43.39
N VAL A 104 32.65 19.01 -42.66
CA VAL A 104 33.10 18.90 -41.26
C VAL A 104 32.25 19.80 -40.37
N GLN A 105 31.45 19.17 -39.53
CA GLN A 105 30.40 19.77 -38.71
C GLN A 105 30.77 19.76 -37.22
N CYS A 106 30.28 20.77 -36.50
CA CYS A 106 30.54 20.94 -35.07
C CYS A 106 29.33 20.49 -34.24
N CYS A 107 29.44 19.35 -33.54
CA CYS A 107 28.36 18.84 -32.69
C CYS A 107 28.12 19.75 -31.48
N MET A 108 29.14 20.42 -30.95
CA MET A 108 28.98 21.38 -29.85
C MET A 108 28.10 22.57 -30.25
N GLN A 109 28.22 23.07 -31.48
CA GLN A 109 27.33 24.12 -32.01
C GLN A 109 25.91 23.62 -32.16
N ALA A 110 25.73 22.45 -32.79
CA ALA A 110 24.41 21.86 -32.94
C ALA A 110 23.72 21.62 -31.58
N TRP A 111 24.49 21.25 -30.56
CA TRP A 111 23.99 21.12 -29.19
C TRP A 111 23.59 22.45 -28.56
N SER A 112 24.42 23.49 -28.69
CA SER A 112 24.09 24.85 -28.21
C SER A 112 22.84 25.41 -28.88
N ASP A 113 22.69 25.21 -30.20
CA ASP A 113 21.52 25.62 -30.97
C ASP A 113 20.26 24.88 -30.50
N HIS A 114 20.35 23.57 -30.28
CA HIS A 114 19.25 22.77 -29.73
C HIS A 114 18.80 23.27 -28.35
N ARG A 115 19.75 23.68 -27.50
CA ARG A 115 19.46 24.27 -26.18
C ARG A 115 19.04 25.74 -26.24
N GLN A 116 19.01 26.34 -27.43
CA GLN A 116 18.72 27.76 -27.64
C GLN A 116 19.60 28.65 -26.74
N SER A 117 20.88 28.30 -26.62
CA SER A 117 21.83 28.97 -25.75
C SER A 117 23.04 29.46 -26.52
N SER A 118 23.49 30.67 -26.22
CA SER A 118 24.76 31.21 -26.72
C SER A 118 25.99 30.65 -26.00
N ARG A 119 25.80 29.79 -24.98
CA ARG A 119 26.88 29.18 -24.21
C ARG A 119 27.35 27.89 -24.86
N TRP A 120 28.66 27.67 -24.85
CA TRP A 120 29.28 26.39 -25.18
C TRP A 120 29.19 25.40 -24.02
N TYR A 121 28.81 24.17 -24.32
CA TYR A 121 28.74 23.08 -23.34
C TYR A 121 29.81 22.04 -23.65
N SER A 122 30.50 21.54 -22.62
CA SER A 122 31.43 20.43 -22.80
C SER A 122 30.71 19.15 -23.20
N LEU A 123 31.43 18.23 -23.87
CA LEU A 123 30.90 16.93 -24.27
C LEU A 123 30.35 16.16 -23.08
N ALA A 124 31.04 16.20 -21.93
CA ALA A 124 30.58 15.59 -20.69
C ALA A 124 29.18 16.09 -20.26
N ILE A 125 28.90 17.40 -20.39
CA ILE A 125 27.59 17.96 -20.05
C ILE A 125 26.52 17.52 -21.06
N ALA A 126 26.85 17.50 -22.36
CA ALA A 126 25.93 17.05 -23.39
C ALA A 126 25.61 15.55 -23.24
N ALA A 127 26.64 14.71 -23.09
CA ALA A 127 26.55 13.28 -22.84
C ALA A 127 25.73 12.97 -21.58
N ALA A 128 25.97 13.69 -20.48
CA ALA A 128 25.19 13.52 -19.26
C ALA A 128 23.71 13.89 -19.45
N ALA A 129 23.41 14.96 -20.21
CA ALA A 129 22.04 15.37 -20.47
C ALA A 129 21.24 14.34 -21.28
N ILE A 130 21.91 13.49 -22.05
CA ILE A 130 21.28 12.41 -22.82
C ILE A 130 21.41 11.03 -22.14
N HIS A 131 21.87 10.99 -20.89
CA HIS A 131 22.12 9.75 -20.13
C HIS A 131 23.10 8.79 -20.83
N PHE A 132 24.07 9.32 -21.56
CA PHE A 132 25.09 8.51 -22.22
C PHE A 132 25.94 7.77 -21.18
N GLN A 133 26.13 6.48 -21.39
CA GLN A 133 27.00 5.63 -20.58
C GLN A 133 28.34 5.47 -21.30
N TRP A 134 29.40 5.92 -20.65
CA TRP A 134 30.75 5.85 -21.18
C TRP A 134 31.23 4.39 -21.25
N PRO A 135 31.57 3.85 -22.44
CA PRO A 135 32.06 2.48 -22.58
C PRO A 135 33.55 2.32 -22.21
N GLY A 136 34.19 3.39 -21.72
CA GLY A 136 35.60 3.43 -21.36
C GLY A 136 35.93 4.72 -20.60
N THR A 137 37.22 5.03 -20.47
CA THR A 137 37.71 6.24 -19.81
C THR A 137 37.38 7.47 -20.66
N GLN A 138 36.72 8.46 -20.06
CA GLN A 138 36.53 9.79 -20.66
C GLN A 138 37.88 10.42 -20.98
N HIS A 139 37.96 11.23 -22.04
CA HIS A 139 39.23 11.77 -22.58
C HIS A 139 40.11 10.68 -23.18
N ARG A 140 39.48 9.74 -23.89
CA ARG A 140 40.14 8.88 -24.85
C ARG A 140 39.41 9.07 -26.16
N ALA A 141 40.15 9.24 -27.25
CA ALA A 141 39.57 9.64 -28.53
C ALA A 141 38.40 8.74 -28.95
N LYS A 142 38.54 7.42 -28.76
CA LYS A 142 37.48 6.46 -29.08
C LYS A 142 36.22 6.67 -28.22
N ALA A 143 36.37 6.87 -26.91
CA ALA A 143 35.25 7.03 -25.99
C ALA A 143 34.51 8.35 -26.27
N ASP A 144 35.26 9.42 -26.51
CA ASP A 144 34.74 10.76 -26.78
C ASP A 144 34.07 10.82 -28.17
N ALA A 145 34.63 10.17 -29.20
CA ALA A 145 33.98 10.02 -30.51
C ALA A 145 32.64 9.24 -30.43
N LEU A 146 32.58 8.19 -29.61
CA LEU A 146 31.32 7.46 -29.34
C LEU A 146 30.29 8.33 -28.62
N ALA A 147 30.72 9.17 -27.68
CA ALA A 147 29.83 10.09 -26.98
C ALA A 147 29.32 11.20 -27.92
N CYS A 148 30.20 11.76 -28.75
CA CYS A 148 29.85 12.72 -29.81
C CYS A 148 28.78 12.13 -30.75
N ARG A 149 28.97 10.88 -31.17
CA ARG A 149 27.97 10.12 -31.95
C ARG A 149 26.62 10.05 -31.24
N ALA A 150 26.59 9.68 -29.96
CA ALA A 150 25.35 9.56 -29.21
C ALA A 150 24.61 10.90 -29.08
N VAL A 151 25.36 11.99 -28.83
CA VAL A 151 24.80 13.35 -28.82
C VAL A 151 24.23 13.72 -30.18
N TRP A 152 24.96 13.45 -31.25
CA TRP A 152 24.49 13.75 -32.61
C TRP A 152 23.24 12.95 -33.00
N GLN A 153 23.17 11.68 -32.61
CA GLN A 153 22.00 10.83 -32.79
C GLN A 153 20.79 11.38 -32.02
N TYR A 154 20.94 11.80 -30.76
CA TYR A 154 19.88 12.48 -30.01
C TYR A 154 19.39 13.77 -30.72
N LEU A 155 20.31 14.52 -31.33
CA LEU A 155 19.99 15.76 -32.05
C LEU A 155 19.26 15.51 -33.37
N HIS A 156 19.53 14.43 -34.10
CA HIS A 156 19.03 14.27 -35.47
C HIS A 156 18.10 13.07 -35.69
N ASN A 157 18.01 12.15 -34.74
CA ASN A 157 17.14 10.98 -34.79
C ASN A 157 15.95 11.15 -33.82
N PRO A 158 14.73 11.42 -34.31
CA PRO A 158 13.55 11.64 -33.46
C PRO A 158 13.24 10.48 -32.53
N ALA A 159 13.44 9.23 -32.97
CA ALA A 159 13.17 8.05 -32.16
C ALA A 159 14.15 7.95 -30.98
N GLU A 160 15.43 8.26 -31.21
CA GLU A 160 16.43 8.28 -30.15
C GLU A 160 16.20 9.43 -29.17
N ARG A 161 15.82 10.60 -29.68
CA ARG A 161 15.44 11.74 -28.83
C ARG A 161 14.26 11.38 -27.91
N GLU A 162 13.20 10.81 -28.46
CA GLU A 162 12.03 10.40 -27.69
C GLU A 162 12.39 9.38 -26.61
N ARG A 163 13.24 8.39 -26.94
CA ARG A 163 13.75 7.39 -25.99
C ARG A 163 14.44 8.04 -24.80
N VAL A 164 15.34 9.00 -25.05
CA VAL A 164 16.10 9.73 -24.01
C VAL A 164 15.18 10.65 -23.19
N ASP A 165 14.23 11.34 -23.84
CA ASP A 165 13.26 12.21 -23.17
C ASP A 165 12.32 11.42 -22.24
N LEU A 166 11.97 10.19 -22.61
CA LEU A 166 11.19 9.30 -21.75
C LEU A 166 11.96 8.90 -20.49
N ILE A 167 13.25 8.55 -20.62
CA ILE A 167 14.11 8.23 -19.47
C ILE A 167 14.19 9.43 -18.51
N THR A 168 14.44 10.62 -19.05
CA THR A 168 14.50 11.86 -18.26
C THR A 168 13.19 12.12 -17.51
N ARG A 169 12.05 11.98 -18.19
CA ARG A 169 10.72 12.14 -17.57
C ARG A 169 10.49 11.13 -16.45
N GLN A 170 10.83 9.86 -16.67
CA GLN A 170 10.68 8.82 -15.65
C GLN A 170 11.53 9.08 -14.41
N GLN A 171 12.79 9.51 -14.58
CA GLN A 171 13.66 9.88 -13.46
C GLN A 171 13.11 11.06 -12.66
N ASN A 172 12.61 12.09 -13.34
CA ASN A 172 12.02 13.25 -12.67
C ASN A 172 10.77 12.89 -11.85
N ILE A 173 9.88 12.07 -12.42
CA ILE A 173 8.70 11.55 -11.71
C ILE A 173 9.12 10.78 -10.46
N ALA A 174 10.14 9.92 -10.57
CA ALA A 174 10.64 9.15 -9.43
C ALA A 174 11.22 10.06 -8.33
N ILE A 175 11.97 11.10 -8.70
CA ILE A 175 12.52 12.09 -7.76
C ILE A 175 11.39 12.84 -7.04
N GLU A 176 10.38 13.30 -7.78
CA GLU A 176 9.22 13.99 -7.22
C GLU A 176 8.41 13.10 -6.28
N ALA A 177 8.15 11.86 -6.67
CA ALA A 177 7.48 10.86 -5.83
C ALA A 177 8.23 10.62 -4.52
N ASN A 178 9.56 10.44 -4.59
CA ASN A 178 10.39 10.24 -3.40
C ASN A 178 10.39 11.48 -2.48
N ARG A 179 10.42 12.69 -3.04
CA ARG A 179 10.31 13.93 -2.25
C ARG A 179 8.96 14.03 -1.55
N ALA A 180 7.88 13.69 -2.23
CA ALA A 180 6.53 13.69 -1.67
C ALA A 180 6.40 12.67 -0.53
N LEU A 181 6.89 11.44 -0.73
CA LEU A 181 6.92 10.39 0.30
C LEU A 181 7.69 10.85 1.54
N ALA A 182 8.90 11.36 1.36
CA ALA A 182 9.72 11.86 2.48
C ALA A 182 9.05 13.02 3.22
N SER A 183 8.29 13.89 2.53
CA SER A 183 7.53 14.96 3.18
C SER A 183 6.39 14.40 4.04
N ALA A 184 5.61 13.47 3.49
CA ALA A 184 4.51 12.83 4.21
C ALA A 184 4.99 12.06 5.45
N GLU A 185 6.12 11.36 5.35
CA GLU A 185 6.75 10.67 6.48
C GLU A 185 7.16 11.65 7.59
N ARG A 186 7.80 12.78 7.23
CA ARG A 186 8.15 13.83 8.19
C ARG A 186 6.92 14.42 8.88
N GLU A 187 5.85 14.70 8.15
CA GLU A 187 4.61 15.21 8.74
C GLU A 187 4.00 14.21 9.73
N LYS A 188 3.94 12.94 9.37
CA LYS A 188 3.44 11.87 10.25
C LYS A 188 4.29 11.77 11.53
N GLN A 189 5.62 11.83 11.40
CA GLN A 189 6.54 11.81 12.53
C GLN A 189 6.33 13.03 13.45
N GLN A 190 6.21 14.24 12.88
CA GLN A 190 5.94 15.44 13.67
C GLN A 190 4.59 15.37 14.39
N GLN A 191 3.55 14.85 13.74
CA GLN A 191 2.25 14.64 14.37
C GLN A 191 2.34 13.64 15.54
N PHE A 192 3.04 12.53 15.35
CA PHE A 192 3.29 11.54 16.40
C PHE A 192 4.06 12.15 17.57
N GLU A 193 5.14 12.89 17.31
CA GLU A 193 5.93 13.54 18.37
C GLU A 193 5.13 14.59 19.13
N ARG A 194 4.33 15.41 18.44
CA ARG A 194 3.42 16.38 19.09
C ARG A 194 2.41 15.67 19.97
N HIS A 195 1.80 14.59 19.47
CA HIS A 195 0.86 13.78 20.24
C HIS A 195 1.55 13.15 21.46
N SER A 196 2.71 12.50 21.28
CA SER A 196 3.48 11.90 22.37
C SER A 196 3.87 12.93 23.42
N ARG A 197 4.36 14.12 23.03
CA ARG A 197 4.68 15.21 23.97
C ARG A 197 3.44 15.66 24.74
N SER A 198 2.30 15.80 24.06
CA SER A 198 1.02 16.14 24.70
C SER A 198 0.61 15.09 25.73
N VAL A 199 0.73 13.80 25.38
CA VAL A 199 0.39 12.68 26.28
C VAL A 199 1.37 12.62 27.46
N SER A 200 2.67 12.74 27.23
CA SER A 200 3.68 12.77 28.30
C SER A 200 3.49 13.96 29.24
N ALA A 201 3.20 15.15 28.71
CA ALA A 201 2.89 16.33 29.52
C ALA A 201 1.61 16.13 30.34
N PHE A 202 0.57 15.56 29.73
CA PHE A 202 -0.64 15.16 30.44
C PHE A 202 -0.31 14.20 31.58
N LEU A 203 0.40 13.09 31.34
CA LEU A 203 0.75 12.11 32.38
C LEU A 203 1.61 12.71 33.50
N ALA A 204 2.61 13.53 33.18
CA ALA A 204 3.48 14.15 34.18
C ALA A 204 2.71 15.11 35.12
N VAL A 205 1.78 15.89 34.56
CA VAL A 205 0.94 16.80 35.37
C VAL A 205 -0.12 16.02 36.14
N TRP A 206 -0.74 15.03 35.48
CA TRP A 206 -1.98 14.40 35.91
C TRP A 206 -1.77 13.16 36.79
N TRP A 207 -0.84 12.28 36.40
CA TRP A 207 -0.55 11.01 37.09
C TRP A 207 0.55 11.16 38.16
N GLU A 208 1.66 11.82 37.82
CA GLU A 208 2.79 12.01 38.75
C GLU A 208 2.57 13.13 39.78
N ARG A 209 1.43 13.84 39.70
CA ARG A 209 1.05 14.96 40.58
C ARG A 209 2.09 16.09 40.65
N ARG A 210 2.82 16.36 39.56
CA ARG A 210 3.75 17.51 39.46
C ARG A 210 3.00 18.86 39.30
N ASN A 211 2.00 19.12 40.15
CA ASN A 211 1.43 20.42 40.55
C ASN A 211 0.15 20.15 41.38
N PRO A 212 0.07 20.55 42.66
CA PRO A 212 -0.88 19.99 43.62
C PRO A 212 -2.22 20.73 43.72
N SER A 213 -2.63 21.49 42.70
CA SER A 213 -3.99 22.04 42.68
C SER A 213 -4.97 20.86 42.60
N ARG A 214 -5.90 20.79 43.58
CA ARG A 214 -6.86 19.67 43.72
C ARG A 214 -7.44 19.29 42.36
N HIS A 215 -7.20 18.04 41.97
CA HIS A 215 -7.66 17.47 40.72
C HIS A 215 -9.19 17.68 40.57
N TRP A 216 -9.69 18.10 39.40
CA TRP A 216 -11.10 18.45 39.21
C TRP A 216 -12.06 17.27 39.53
N ALA A 217 -11.63 16.02 39.27
CA ALA A 217 -12.42 14.84 39.62
C ALA A 217 -12.36 14.45 41.11
N THR A 218 -11.53 15.10 41.94
CA THR A 218 -11.48 14.81 43.39
C THR A 218 -12.79 15.18 44.08
N GLY A 219 -13.57 16.11 43.50
CA GLY A 219 -14.90 16.48 43.98
C GLY A 219 -16.05 15.71 43.32
N LEU A 220 -15.76 14.82 42.35
CA LEU A 220 -16.78 14.09 41.62
C LEU A 220 -17.05 12.72 42.28
N PRO A 221 -18.31 12.25 42.28
CA PRO A 221 -18.62 10.86 42.58
C PRO A 221 -17.85 9.91 41.66
N VAL A 222 -17.36 8.78 42.20
CA VAL A 222 -16.52 7.80 41.47
C VAL A 222 -17.10 7.40 40.11
N ARG A 223 -18.42 7.21 40.03
CA ARG A 223 -19.10 6.84 38.78
C ARG A 223 -18.98 7.93 37.72
N GLN A 224 -19.15 9.19 38.11
CA GLN A 224 -19.04 10.34 37.22
C GLN A 224 -17.58 10.56 36.78
N ALA A 225 -16.65 10.44 37.72
CA ALA A 225 -15.22 10.49 37.40
C ALA A 225 -14.84 9.41 36.36
N ASN A 226 -15.30 8.17 36.53
CA ASN A 226 -15.03 7.09 35.59
C ASN A 226 -15.67 7.33 34.20
N GLU A 227 -16.86 7.93 34.13
CA GLU A 227 -17.49 8.29 32.86
C GLU A 227 -16.71 9.39 32.13
N GLU A 228 -16.28 10.43 32.85
CA GLU A 228 -15.45 11.49 32.28
C GLU A 228 -14.08 10.96 31.83
N PHE A 229 -13.44 10.07 32.60
CA PHE A 229 -12.20 9.42 32.19
C PHE A 229 -12.39 8.53 30.96
N ALA A 230 -13.48 7.76 30.90
CA ALA A 230 -13.77 6.95 29.72
C ALA A 230 -13.87 7.81 28.45
N ASN A 231 -14.54 8.97 28.56
CA ASN A 231 -14.65 9.92 27.46
C ASN A 231 -13.30 10.56 27.09
N ILE A 232 -12.46 10.93 28.06
CA ILE A 232 -11.15 11.56 27.82
C ILE A 232 -10.17 10.58 27.17
N PHE A 233 -10.03 9.38 27.71
CA PHE A 233 -9.01 8.42 27.28
C PHE A 233 -9.42 7.59 26.07
N PHE A 234 -10.70 7.20 25.98
CA PHE A 234 -11.18 6.29 24.96
C PHE A 234 -12.15 6.95 23.97
N GLY A 235 -12.53 8.21 24.20
CA GLY A 235 -13.46 8.95 23.34
C GLY A 235 -14.89 8.40 23.36
N MET A 236 -15.23 7.55 24.34
CA MET A 236 -16.55 6.91 24.43
C MET A 236 -16.96 6.56 25.87
N PRO A 237 -18.27 6.47 26.16
CA PRO A 237 -18.76 6.16 27.51
C PRO A 237 -18.34 4.76 28.00
N LEU A 238 -18.11 4.63 29.30
CA LEU A 238 -17.69 3.37 29.94
C LEU A 238 -18.60 2.17 29.62
N LYS A 239 -19.91 2.40 29.47
CA LYS A 239 -20.88 1.34 29.09
C LYS A 239 -20.59 0.69 27.73
N LEU A 240 -19.95 1.41 26.82
CA LEU A 240 -19.60 0.90 25.49
C LEU A 240 -18.29 0.12 25.53
N ILE A 241 -17.33 0.58 26.34
CA ILE A 241 -16.06 -0.12 26.59
C ILE A 241 -16.35 -1.51 27.18
N ARG A 242 -17.28 -1.59 28.15
CA ARG A 242 -17.69 -2.87 28.75
C ARG A 242 -18.31 -3.87 27.79
N LEU A 243 -18.74 -3.46 26.59
CA LEU A 243 -19.21 -4.41 25.57
C LEU A 243 -18.02 -5.11 24.88
N GLU A 244 -16.88 -4.44 24.82
CA GLU A 244 -15.63 -5.02 24.28
C GLU A 244 -15.09 -6.10 25.21
N ASP A 245 -15.27 -5.95 26.53
CA ASP A 245 -14.86 -6.96 27.52
C ASP A 245 -15.71 -8.24 27.49
N GLN A 246 -16.89 -8.21 26.86
CA GLN A 246 -17.83 -9.34 26.84
C GLN A 246 -17.63 -10.28 25.64
N THR A 247 -16.93 -9.82 24.60
CA THR A 247 -16.75 -10.61 23.37
C THR A 247 -15.44 -10.25 22.68
N ASP A 248 -14.71 -11.24 22.16
CA ASP A 248 -13.45 -11.02 21.44
C ASP A 248 -13.62 -10.32 20.08
N ARG A 249 -14.85 -10.28 19.55
CA ARG A 249 -15.15 -9.78 18.20
C ARG A 249 -16.00 -8.51 18.26
N VAL A 250 -15.44 -7.38 17.86
CA VAL A 250 -16.11 -6.07 17.91
C VAL A 250 -16.18 -5.41 16.54
N TYR A 251 -17.38 -4.94 16.17
CA TYR A 251 -17.65 -4.18 14.96
C TYR A 251 -17.77 -2.68 15.26
N LYS A 252 -17.02 -1.84 14.54
CA LYS A 252 -17.07 -0.37 14.71
C LYS A 252 -18.04 0.33 13.75
N ARG A 253 -18.37 -0.30 12.60
CA ARG A 253 -19.38 0.19 11.63
C ARG A 253 -20.51 -0.82 11.48
N ARG A 254 -21.73 -0.30 11.27
CA ARG A 254 -22.92 -1.15 11.08
C ARG A 254 -22.89 -1.93 9.76
N SER A 255 -22.29 -1.36 8.73
CA SER A 255 -22.09 -2.01 7.42
C SER A 255 -21.24 -3.27 7.50
N ASP A 256 -20.38 -3.35 8.50
CA ASP A 256 -19.40 -4.43 8.63
C ASP A 256 -19.99 -5.63 9.39
N ILE A 257 -21.20 -5.49 9.94
CA ILE A 257 -21.89 -6.55 10.68
C ILE A 257 -22.41 -7.60 9.69
N PRO A 258 -21.98 -8.86 9.79
CA PRO A 258 -22.47 -9.94 8.95
C PRO A 258 -23.98 -10.15 9.08
N THR A 259 -24.62 -10.57 8.00
CA THR A 259 -26.09 -10.66 7.91
C THR A 259 -26.71 -11.75 8.80
N ASP A 260 -25.89 -12.72 9.20
CA ASP A 260 -26.16 -13.82 10.14
C ASP A 260 -26.10 -13.40 11.61
N LEU A 261 -25.55 -12.22 11.92
CA LEU A 261 -25.54 -11.67 13.28
C LEU A 261 -26.67 -10.66 13.48
N LYS A 262 -27.35 -10.77 14.62
CA LYS A 262 -28.51 -9.94 14.98
C LYS A 262 -28.43 -9.44 16.41
N ALA A 263 -29.06 -8.30 16.67
CA ALA A 263 -29.23 -7.77 18.02
C ALA A 263 -30.31 -8.55 18.77
N ALA A 264 -30.27 -8.52 20.10
CA ALA A 264 -31.22 -9.20 21.00
C ALA A 264 -32.70 -8.96 20.64
N ASN A 265 -33.04 -7.75 20.18
CA ASN A 265 -34.40 -7.35 19.83
C ASN A 265 -34.96 -8.02 18.54
N TRP A 266 -34.12 -8.68 17.75
CA TRP A 266 -34.54 -9.49 16.61
C TRP A 266 -35.13 -10.84 17.03
N PHE A 267 -34.77 -11.32 18.22
CA PHE A 267 -35.20 -12.60 18.77
C PHE A 267 -36.48 -12.49 19.61
N CYS A 268 -37.02 -13.63 20.05
CA CYS A 268 -38.19 -13.69 20.92
C CYS A 268 -38.01 -12.85 22.19
N LYS A 269 -38.94 -11.94 22.48
CA LYS A 269 -38.85 -10.95 23.57
C LYS A 269 -39.13 -11.52 24.97
N GLU A 270 -39.48 -12.80 25.04
CA GLU A 270 -39.68 -13.48 26.31
C GLU A 270 -38.43 -13.40 27.19
N VAL A 271 -38.61 -13.04 28.46
CA VAL A 271 -37.50 -12.79 29.40
C VAL A 271 -36.58 -14.01 29.52
N TRP A 272 -37.15 -15.21 29.55
CA TRP A 272 -36.37 -16.45 29.63
C TRP A 272 -35.56 -16.71 28.36
N PHE A 273 -36.10 -16.35 27.18
CA PHE A 273 -35.42 -16.56 25.91
C PHE A 273 -34.23 -15.60 25.81
N GLN A 274 -34.47 -14.33 26.13
CA GLN A 274 -33.46 -13.28 26.14
C GLN A 274 -32.32 -13.59 27.12
N ALA A 275 -32.64 -14.16 28.28
CA ALA A 275 -31.64 -14.56 29.28
C ALA A 275 -30.75 -15.74 28.83
N GLU A 276 -31.19 -16.56 27.88
CA GLU A 276 -30.47 -17.73 27.39
C GLU A 276 -29.63 -17.44 26.14
N LEU A 277 -29.76 -16.25 25.55
CA LEU A 277 -29.00 -15.83 24.37
C LEU A 277 -27.50 -15.71 24.70
N GLN A 278 -26.65 -16.26 23.84
CA GLN A 278 -25.20 -16.21 24.00
C GLN A 278 -24.57 -15.23 23.01
N PRO A 279 -23.96 -14.13 23.48
CA PRO A 279 -23.35 -13.15 22.60
C PRO A 279 -22.08 -13.71 21.96
N VAL A 280 -21.90 -13.45 20.67
CA VAL A 280 -20.72 -13.90 19.89
C VAL A 280 -19.88 -12.74 19.37
N ALA A 281 -20.44 -11.54 19.37
CA ALA A 281 -19.77 -10.31 18.98
C ALA A 281 -20.46 -9.10 19.62
N ALA A 282 -19.87 -7.92 19.49
CA ALA A 282 -20.50 -6.65 19.85
C ALA A 282 -20.40 -5.64 18.70
N TYR A 283 -21.37 -4.74 18.62
CA TYR A 283 -21.24 -3.51 17.84
C TYR A 283 -20.95 -2.35 18.79
N VAL A 284 -19.87 -1.61 18.56
CA VAL A 284 -19.45 -0.45 19.36
C VAL A 284 -19.21 0.74 18.45
N GLY A 285 -20.20 1.63 18.37
CA GLY A 285 -20.08 2.93 17.70
C GLY A 285 -19.67 4.04 18.66
N LYS A 286 -19.58 5.28 18.17
CA LYS A 286 -19.16 6.44 18.98
C LYS A 286 -20.11 6.78 20.15
N LYS A 287 -21.43 6.54 19.98
CA LYS A 287 -22.46 6.92 20.98
C LYS A 287 -23.33 5.75 21.46
N THR A 288 -23.39 4.67 20.68
CA THR A 288 -24.27 3.52 20.93
C THR A 288 -23.54 2.23 20.64
N GLY A 289 -23.90 1.17 21.35
CA GLY A 289 -23.43 -0.19 21.10
C GLY A 289 -24.37 -1.22 21.72
N TRP A 290 -24.28 -2.46 21.26
CA TRP A 290 -25.06 -3.60 21.73
C TRP A 290 -24.37 -4.92 21.38
N LEU A 291 -24.74 -5.98 22.09
CA LEU A 291 -24.29 -7.34 21.81
C LEU A 291 -25.00 -7.93 20.56
N LEU A 292 -24.26 -8.76 19.85
CA LEU A 292 -24.69 -9.47 18.65
C LEU A 292 -24.69 -10.96 18.90
N TYR A 293 -25.71 -11.61 18.35
CA TYR A 293 -26.02 -13.02 18.52
C TYR A 293 -26.17 -13.66 17.15
N SER A 294 -25.78 -14.92 17.03
CA SER A 294 -25.99 -15.68 15.78
C SER A 294 -27.47 -15.97 15.58
N LYS A 295 -27.97 -15.91 14.35
CA LYS A 295 -29.33 -16.38 14.01
C LYS A 295 -29.57 -17.84 14.44
N SER A 296 -28.52 -18.67 14.44
CA SER A 296 -28.57 -20.07 14.86
C SER A 296 -28.96 -20.26 16.34
N GLU A 297 -28.97 -19.19 17.15
CA GLU A 297 -29.44 -19.23 18.53
C GLU A 297 -30.92 -19.63 18.63
N ASN A 298 -31.75 -19.31 17.62
CA ASN A 298 -33.13 -19.80 17.55
C ASN A 298 -33.16 -21.33 17.52
N ASP A 299 -32.38 -21.94 16.65
CA ASP A 299 -32.33 -23.41 16.49
C ASP A 299 -31.73 -24.06 17.73
N ARG A 300 -30.67 -23.48 18.30
CA ARG A 300 -30.06 -23.95 19.55
C ARG A 300 -31.06 -23.96 20.70
N LEU A 301 -31.81 -22.87 20.88
CA LEU A 301 -32.77 -22.75 21.98
C LEU A 301 -34.01 -23.63 21.76
N ARG A 302 -34.46 -23.80 20.51
CA ARG A 302 -35.50 -24.78 20.14
C ARG A 302 -35.06 -26.21 20.45
N ALA A 303 -33.82 -26.57 20.13
CA ALA A 303 -33.26 -27.88 20.46
C ALA A 303 -33.06 -28.09 21.97
N LYS A 304 -32.67 -27.04 22.71
CA LYS A 304 -32.46 -27.09 24.16
C LYS A 304 -33.77 -27.17 24.95
N TYR A 305 -34.82 -26.49 24.49
CA TYR A 305 -36.11 -26.41 25.18
C TYR A 305 -37.31 -26.81 24.28
N PRO A 306 -37.33 -28.01 23.69
CA PRO A 306 -38.30 -28.38 22.66
C PRO A 306 -39.76 -28.27 23.15
N LEU A 307 -40.01 -28.60 24.41
CA LEU A 307 -41.36 -28.53 25.01
C LEU A 307 -41.88 -27.09 25.18
N ARG A 308 -41.01 -26.07 25.25
CA ARG A 308 -41.42 -24.66 25.32
C ARG A 308 -41.93 -24.14 23.98
N PHE A 309 -41.44 -24.71 22.88
CA PHE A 309 -41.83 -24.36 21.51
C PHE A 309 -42.90 -25.31 20.95
N ALA A 310 -43.27 -26.36 21.69
CA ALA A 310 -44.28 -27.31 21.26
C ALA A 310 -45.66 -26.64 21.15
N SER A 311 -46.16 -26.57 19.92
CA SER A 311 -47.57 -26.30 19.65
C SER A 311 -48.38 -27.55 19.96
N VAL A 312 -49.53 -27.37 20.59
CA VAL A 312 -50.42 -28.49 20.88
C VAL A 312 -51.71 -28.23 20.12
N SER A 313 -52.13 -29.19 19.28
CA SER A 313 -53.33 -29.05 18.45
C SER A 313 -54.60 -29.04 19.30
N ARG A 314 -55.61 -28.30 18.84
CA ARG A 314 -56.97 -28.36 19.35
C ARG A 314 -57.70 -29.50 18.67
N ASP A 315 -57.73 -30.65 19.34
CA ASP A 315 -58.51 -31.79 18.87
C ASP A 315 -59.65 -32.06 19.86
N ASN A 316 -60.85 -32.34 19.37
CA ASN A 316 -62.00 -32.67 20.24
C ASN A 316 -61.82 -34.01 20.98
N GLU A 317 -60.92 -34.85 20.48
CA GLU A 317 -60.62 -36.19 21.01
C GLU A 317 -59.68 -36.16 22.23
N PHE A 318 -58.86 -35.11 22.39
CA PHE A 318 -57.82 -35.06 23.42
C PHE A 318 -57.95 -33.80 24.28
N VAL A 319 -57.64 -33.94 25.57
CA VAL A 319 -57.47 -32.80 26.48
C VAL A 319 -55.99 -32.55 26.74
N VAL A 320 -55.64 -31.28 26.92
CA VAL A 320 -54.28 -30.84 27.24
C VAL A 320 -54.36 -30.08 28.55
N LEU A 321 -53.88 -30.70 29.62
CA LEU A 321 -54.07 -30.17 30.97
C LEU A 321 -52.77 -30.23 31.77
N PRO A 322 -52.55 -29.26 32.69
CA PRO A 322 -51.50 -29.39 33.69
C PRO A 322 -51.85 -30.50 34.68
N ARG A 323 -50.85 -30.97 35.44
CA ARG A 323 -51.00 -32.02 36.46
C ARG A 323 -52.19 -31.78 37.41
N SER A 324 -52.39 -30.55 37.85
CA SER A 324 -53.51 -30.17 38.73
C SER A 324 -54.89 -30.29 38.04
N GLY A 325 -54.97 -30.04 36.73
CA GLY A 325 -56.17 -30.22 35.93
C GLY A 325 -56.54 -31.70 35.74
N LEU A 326 -55.54 -32.55 35.48
CA LEU A 326 -55.74 -34.00 35.36
C LEU A 326 -56.23 -34.64 36.66
N LYS A 327 -55.68 -34.21 37.81
CA LYS A 327 -56.18 -34.62 39.13
C LYS A 327 -57.65 -34.24 39.33
N LYS A 328 -58.05 -33.04 38.93
CA LYS A 328 -59.46 -32.59 39.00
C LYS A 328 -60.40 -33.42 38.11
N CYS A 329 -59.88 -33.99 37.02
CA CYS A 329 -60.63 -34.89 36.14
C CYS A 329 -60.65 -36.35 36.65
N GLY A 330 -60.03 -36.64 37.80
CA GLY A 330 -60.08 -37.95 38.46
C GLY A 330 -58.89 -38.87 38.20
N LEU A 331 -57.82 -38.41 37.53
CA LEU A 331 -56.60 -39.22 37.36
C LEU A 331 -55.78 -39.29 38.65
N THR A 332 -55.23 -40.48 38.94
CA THR A 332 -54.32 -40.69 40.07
C THR A 332 -52.89 -40.26 39.74
N ASP A 333 -52.09 -39.95 40.76
CA ASP A 333 -50.67 -39.59 40.59
C ASP A 333 -49.86 -40.67 39.87
N THR A 334 -50.22 -41.95 40.09
CA THR A 334 -49.58 -43.11 39.44
C THR A 334 -49.72 -43.04 37.91
N ILE A 335 -50.92 -42.73 37.41
CA ILE A 335 -51.18 -42.63 35.97
C ILE A 335 -50.50 -41.39 35.40
N ILE A 336 -50.61 -40.23 36.08
CA ILE A 336 -50.04 -38.98 35.56
C ILE A 336 -48.50 -39.06 35.47
N ASN A 337 -47.84 -39.78 36.40
CA ASN A 337 -46.38 -39.97 36.36
C ASN A 337 -45.90 -40.80 35.17
N GLN A 338 -46.77 -41.60 34.55
CA GLN A 338 -46.44 -42.40 33.36
C GLN A 338 -46.66 -41.62 32.06
N LEU A 339 -47.30 -40.44 32.12
CA LEU A 339 -47.54 -39.62 30.95
C LEU A 339 -46.29 -38.84 30.56
N THR A 340 -46.01 -38.81 29.26
CA THR A 340 -44.98 -37.93 28.68
C THR A 340 -45.53 -36.51 28.54
N PRO A 341 -44.84 -35.48 29.07
CA PRO A 341 -45.18 -34.09 28.80
C PRO A 341 -45.21 -33.80 27.31
N VAL A 342 -46.26 -33.10 26.86
CA VAL A 342 -46.36 -32.68 25.45
C VAL A 342 -45.93 -31.24 25.24
N ALA A 343 -45.91 -30.44 26.30
CA ALA A 343 -45.49 -29.05 26.27
C ALA A 343 -45.11 -28.55 27.68
N GLU A 344 -44.34 -27.48 27.72
CA GLU A 344 -44.05 -26.69 28.92
C GLU A 344 -44.75 -25.33 28.77
N ARG A 345 -45.37 -24.84 29.85
CA ARG A 345 -46.05 -23.54 29.88
C ARG A 345 -45.57 -22.76 31.09
N ARG A 346 -45.55 -21.43 30.96
CA ARG A 346 -45.12 -20.54 32.02
C ARG A 346 -46.35 -19.95 32.72
N ASN A 347 -46.39 -20.04 34.04
CA ASN A 347 -47.38 -19.37 34.85
C ASN A 347 -47.10 -17.87 34.82
N GLN A 348 -48.05 -17.06 34.34
CA GLN A 348 -47.88 -15.60 34.25
C GLN A 348 -47.82 -14.91 35.62
N HIS A 349 -48.41 -15.51 36.66
CA HIS A 349 -48.48 -14.93 37.99
C HIS A 349 -47.26 -15.27 38.84
N THR A 350 -46.82 -16.53 38.80
CA THR A 350 -45.67 -16.99 39.61
C THR A 350 -44.35 -16.98 38.82
N GLY A 351 -44.42 -16.98 37.49
CA GLY A 351 -43.24 -17.09 36.62
C GLY A 351 -42.73 -18.51 36.44
N ASP A 352 -43.27 -19.48 37.19
CA ASP A 352 -42.83 -20.87 37.19
C ASP A 352 -43.24 -21.60 35.91
N TRP A 353 -42.38 -22.49 35.48
CA TRP A 353 -42.69 -23.41 34.39
C TRP A 353 -43.37 -24.67 34.91
N TYR A 354 -44.35 -25.15 34.15
CA TYR A 354 -45.04 -26.39 34.43
C TYR A 354 -45.31 -27.17 33.14
N TYR A 355 -45.32 -28.50 33.28
CA TYR A 355 -45.64 -29.40 32.17
C TYR A 355 -47.14 -29.55 31.98
N VAL A 356 -47.54 -29.65 30.73
CA VAL A 356 -48.88 -30.04 30.30
C VAL A 356 -48.82 -31.38 29.57
N TYR A 357 -49.87 -32.18 29.72
CA TYR A 357 -49.94 -33.54 29.20
C TYR A 357 -51.18 -33.69 28.34
N ARG A 358 -51.08 -34.49 27.29
CA ARG A 358 -52.20 -34.85 26.41
C ARG A 358 -52.81 -36.16 26.89
N TYR A 359 -54.13 -36.21 26.98
CA TYR A 359 -54.86 -37.41 27.39
C TYR A 359 -56.16 -37.57 26.61
N ALA A 360 -56.58 -38.81 26.34
CA ALA A 360 -57.80 -39.09 25.57
C ALA A 360 -59.04 -38.68 26.38
N ARG A 361 -59.93 -37.88 25.78
CA ARG A 361 -61.10 -37.31 26.46
C ARG A 361 -62.11 -38.38 26.86
N ALA A 362 -62.27 -39.41 26.02
CA ALA A 362 -63.16 -40.54 26.28
C ALA A 362 -62.76 -41.36 27.52
N GLU A 363 -61.46 -41.39 27.85
CA GLU A 363 -60.91 -42.18 28.94
C GLU A 363 -60.88 -41.41 30.28
N LEU A 364 -61.34 -40.16 30.30
CA LEU A 364 -61.38 -39.37 31.53
C LEU A 364 -62.47 -39.88 32.47
N PRO A 365 -62.15 -40.20 33.75
CA PRO A 365 -63.13 -40.63 34.74
C PRO A 365 -64.25 -39.61 34.98
N ASN A 366 -63.97 -38.31 34.80
CA ASN A 366 -64.96 -37.24 34.90
C ASN A 366 -64.89 -36.32 33.68
N GLN A 367 -65.74 -36.59 32.69
CA GLN A 367 -65.77 -35.87 31.42
C GLN A 367 -66.37 -34.45 31.54
N GLU A 368 -67.28 -34.19 32.48
CA GLU A 368 -67.90 -32.86 32.68
C GLU A 368 -66.87 -31.82 33.15
N LYS A 369 -65.97 -32.20 34.07
CA LYS A 369 -64.90 -31.31 34.56
C LYS A 369 -63.84 -31.00 33.49
N ALA A 370 -63.73 -31.83 32.47
CA ALA A 370 -62.81 -31.62 31.36
C ALA A 370 -63.21 -30.40 30.50
N MET A 371 -64.51 -30.10 30.36
CA MET A 371 -65.00 -28.94 29.61
C MET A 371 -64.58 -27.59 30.22
N PHE A 372 -64.59 -27.47 31.55
CA PHE A 372 -64.21 -26.23 32.24
C PHE A 372 -62.70 -25.99 32.29
N ALA A 373 -61.90 -27.04 32.11
CA ALA A 373 -60.44 -26.96 32.20
C ALA A 373 -59.78 -26.47 30.89
N VAL A 374 -60.49 -26.57 29.76
CA VAL A 374 -60.02 -26.07 28.44
C VAL A 374 -59.91 -24.54 28.41
N GLY A 375 -60.62 -23.81 29.27
CA GLY A 375 -60.61 -22.34 29.28
C GLY A 375 -59.33 -21.71 29.87
N TYR A 376 -58.58 -22.42 30.72
CA TYR A 376 -57.48 -21.83 31.50
C TYR A 376 -56.08 -22.11 30.95
N CYS A 377 -55.91 -23.09 30.06
CA CYS A 377 -54.59 -23.52 29.59
C CYS A 377 -54.18 -22.90 28.23
N TRP A 378 -55.10 -22.18 27.57
CA TRP A 378 -55.03 -21.90 26.13
C TRP A 378 -55.11 -20.41 25.76
N GLN A 379 -54.95 -19.49 26.72
CA GLN A 379 -55.08 -18.05 26.43
C GLN A 379 -53.96 -17.46 25.54
N ASN A 380 -52.91 -18.20 25.19
CA ASN A 380 -51.75 -17.66 24.47
C ASN A 380 -51.36 -18.43 23.19
N ASP A 381 -52.30 -19.06 22.47
CA ASP A 381 -52.02 -19.56 21.10
C ASP A 381 -51.83 -18.43 20.07
N THR A 382 -52.02 -17.16 20.44
CA THR A 382 -51.86 -16.03 19.49
C THR A 382 -50.43 -15.60 19.24
N ASP A 383 -49.46 -16.10 20.00
CA ASP A 383 -48.04 -15.87 19.71
C ASP A 383 -47.36 -17.23 19.54
N ALA A 384 -47.68 -17.92 18.43
CA ALA A 384 -46.69 -18.78 17.82
C ALA A 384 -45.40 -17.96 17.75
N ILE A 385 -44.38 -18.34 18.51
CA ILE A 385 -43.08 -17.67 18.51
C ILE A 385 -42.69 -17.55 17.03
N PRO A 386 -42.62 -16.34 16.45
CA PRO A 386 -42.50 -16.17 15.02
C PRO A 386 -41.36 -17.04 14.50
N GLN A 387 -41.63 -17.75 13.40
CA GLN A 387 -40.71 -18.74 12.82
C GLN A 387 -39.29 -18.20 12.67
#